data_AF-A0A2N2LXP9-F1
#
_entry.id   AF-A0A2N2LXP9-F1
#
_cell.length_a   1.000
_cell.length_b   1.000
_cell.length_c   1.000
_cell.angle_alpha   90.00
_cell.angle_beta   90.00
_cell.angle_gamma   90.00
#
_symmetry.space_group_name_H-M   'P 1'
#
loop_
_entity.id
_entity.type
_entity.pdbx_description
1 polymer ?
#
loop_
_entity_poly.entity_id
_entity_poly.type
_entity_poly.pdbx_seq_one_letter_code
_entity_poly.pdbx_strand_id
1 'polypeptide(L)'
;MEKSNYLELLNSILPEEIANFIYDLFNRITDRIFHIFFIRTMDDVYSQVTGTNSKFDDFLKIQDLVKLIENEQQPLFVHIHWMGTNGGLFYPREQFFSAGTDISNQNPWSADFYDDMILEFDKTIQGIVDVLEENNQDDNTIIAIGSDHGQKWVANKRLPLIFHFPKGEYAAQLSKNGQNIDIAPTLLDYLGINIPEWMDGISLLKENNNQRLVFSLDVKPELAQNGDIENTKNVEYTPPFFFSLERSP
;
A
#
# COMPACT_ATOMS: atom_id res chain seq x y z
N MET A 1 -7.15 6.40 20.68
CA MET A 1 -8.62 6.51 20.47
C MET A 1 -9.27 5.57 21.46
N GLU A 2 -10.19 6.04 22.30
CA GLU A 2 -10.98 5.15 23.16
C GLU A 2 -11.78 4.19 22.27
N LYS A 3 -11.72 2.88 22.57
CA LYS A 3 -12.59 1.91 21.91
C LYS A 3 -14.04 2.32 22.18
N SER A 4 -14.84 2.43 21.11
CA SER A 4 -16.26 2.76 21.23
C SER A 4 -16.95 1.69 22.09
N ASN A 5 -17.69 2.11 23.13
CA ASN A 5 -18.50 1.22 23.99
C ASN A 5 -19.41 0.27 23.18
N TYR A 6 -19.75 0.62 21.94
CA TYR A 6 -20.55 -0.21 21.04
C TYR A 6 -19.76 -1.37 20.42
N LEU A 7 -18.49 -1.17 20.06
CA LEU A 7 -17.65 -2.24 19.52
C LEU A 7 -17.32 -3.28 20.60
N GLU A 8 -17.08 -2.83 21.83
CA GLU A 8 -16.87 -3.73 22.97
C GLU A 8 -18.11 -4.60 23.25
N LEU A 9 -19.31 -4.02 23.11
CA LEU A 9 -20.55 -4.78 23.22
C LEU A 9 -20.69 -5.82 22.10
N LEU A 10 -20.39 -5.46 20.85
CA LEU A 10 -20.45 -6.41 19.72
C LEU A 10 -19.47 -7.57 19.90
N ASN A 11 -18.22 -7.26 20.30
CA ASN A 11 -17.19 -8.28 20.57
C ASN A 11 -17.53 -9.20 21.75
N SER A 12 -18.44 -8.80 22.64
CA SER A 12 -18.90 -9.67 23.74
C SER A 12 -19.90 -10.75 23.31
N ILE A 13 -20.48 -10.64 22.11
CA ILE A 13 -21.57 -11.51 21.62
C ILE A 13 -21.18 -12.20 20.30
N LEU A 14 -20.31 -11.59 19.50
CA LEU A 14 -19.93 -12.07 18.17
C LEU A 14 -18.43 -12.30 18.05
N PRO A 15 -17.98 -13.21 17.15
CA PRO A 15 -16.59 -13.29 16.74
C PRO A 15 -16.07 -11.92 16.28
N GLU A 16 -14.82 -11.62 16.60
CA GLU A 16 -14.19 -10.31 16.39
C GLU A 16 -14.30 -9.83 14.92
N GLU A 17 -14.09 -10.73 13.96
CA GLU A 17 -14.22 -10.44 12.52
C GLU A 17 -15.63 -9.96 12.15
N ILE A 18 -16.66 -10.62 12.68
CA ILE A 18 -18.07 -10.30 12.42
C ILE A 18 -18.46 -9.01 13.15
N ALA A 19 -18.00 -8.84 14.38
CA ALA A 19 -18.24 -7.65 15.18
C ALA A 19 -17.65 -6.40 14.51
N ASN A 20 -16.39 -6.47 14.05
CA ASN A 20 -15.73 -5.38 13.33
C ASN A 20 -16.45 -5.08 11.99
N PHE A 21 -16.83 -6.10 11.23
CA PHE A 21 -17.59 -5.90 9.98
C PHE A 21 -18.92 -5.17 10.21
N ILE A 22 -19.71 -5.60 11.21
CA ILE A 22 -21.00 -4.97 11.55
C ILE A 22 -20.78 -3.54 12.05
N TYR A 23 -19.77 -3.33 12.89
CA TYR A 23 -19.41 -2.02 13.39
C TYR A 23 -19.08 -1.04 12.25
N ASP A 24 -18.22 -1.45 11.33
CA ASP A 24 -17.83 -0.63 10.18
C ASP A 24 -19.00 -0.36 9.22
N LEU A 25 -19.82 -1.38 8.97
CA LEU A 25 -21.02 -1.24 8.15
C LEU A 25 -21.99 -0.22 8.77
N PHE A 26 -22.23 -0.32 10.08
CA PHE A 26 -23.13 0.59 10.79
C PHE A 26 -22.59 2.03 10.80
N ASN A 27 -21.30 2.21 11.06
CA ASN A 27 -20.67 3.54 11.03
C ASN A 27 -20.78 4.16 9.64
N ARG A 28 -20.45 3.41 8.58
CA ARG A 28 -20.56 3.90 7.19
C ARG A 28 -21.99 4.26 6.81
N ILE A 29 -22.99 3.49 7.25
CA ILE A 29 -24.40 3.81 7.03
C ILE A 29 -24.78 5.08 7.79
N THR A 30 -24.40 5.18 9.06
CA THR A 30 -24.69 6.34 9.92
C THR A 30 -24.09 7.61 9.35
N ASP A 31 -22.82 7.57 8.93
CA ASP A 31 -22.13 8.69 8.29
C ASP A 31 -22.86 9.17 7.04
N ARG A 32 -23.30 8.24 6.19
CA ARG A 32 -24.09 8.57 4.99
C ARG A 32 -25.44 9.17 5.32
N ILE A 33 -26.16 8.62 6.31
CA ILE A 33 -27.44 9.16 6.75
C ILE A 33 -27.26 10.58 7.27
N PHE A 34 -26.28 10.82 8.15
CA PHE A 34 -26.01 12.15 8.68
C PHE A 34 -25.57 13.14 7.59
N HIS A 35 -24.85 12.68 6.57
CA HIS A 35 -24.50 13.50 5.42
C HIS A 35 -25.72 13.86 4.57
N ILE A 36 -26.58 12.89 4.25
CA ILE A 36 -27.83 13.11 3.50
C ILE A 36 -28.74 14.12 4.21
N PHE A 37 -28.82 14.05 5.54
CA PHE A 37 -29.65 14.95 6.34
C PHE A 37 -28.93 16.23 6.78
N PHE A 38 -27.74 16.52 6.23
CA PHE A 38 -26.94 17.72 6.54
C PHE A 38 -26.60 17.89 8.03
N ILE A 39 -26.59 16.80 8.79
CA ILE A 39 -26.24 16.76 10.21
C ILE A 39 -24.72 16.81 10.37
N ARG A 40 -24.00 16.03 9.55
CA ARG A 40 -22.54 15.97 9.53
C ARG A 40 -22.07 15.63 8.12
N THR A 41 -21.12 16.40 7.59
CA THR A 41 -20.50 16.06 6.31
C THR A 41 -19.64 14.83 6.46
N MET A 42 -19.79 13.86 5.56
CA MET A 42 -18.85 12.73 5.49
C MET A 42 -17.45 13.24 5.20
N ASP A 43 -16.47 12.61 5.84
CA ASP A 43 -15.08 12.81 5.48
C ASP A 43 -14.89 12.46 4.00
N ASP A 44 -14.27 13.39 3.27
CA ASP A 44 -13.93 13.19 1.87
C ASP A 44 -12.70 12.27 1.83
N VAL A 45 -12.96 10.96 1.76
CA VAL A 45 -11.94 9.90 1.65
C VAL A 45 -10.99 10.17 0.49
N TYR A 46 -11.51 10.73 -0.60
CA TYR A 46 -10.69 11.12 -1.73
C TYR A 46 -9.73 12.25 -1.33
N SER A 47 -10.21 13.32 -0.68
CA SER A 47 -9.33 14.39 -0.15
C SER A 47 -8.34 13.92 0.92
N GLN A 48 -8.63 12.85 1.66
CA GLN A 48 -7.70 12.26 2.63
C GLN A 48 -6.60 11.44 1.93
N VAL A 49 -6.92 10.79 0.82
CA VAL A 49 -5.94 9.99 0.07
C VAL A 49 -5.15 10.86 -0.93
N THR A 50 -5.75 11.92 -1.47
CA THR A 50 -5.12 12.82 -2.47
C THR A 50 -4.67 14.15 -1.89
N GLY A 51 -5.13 14.52 -0.70
CA GLY A 51 -4.75 15.75 -0.04
C GLY A 51 -3.42 15.59 0.69
N THR A 52 -2.52 16.53 0.47
CA THR A 52 -1.19 16.62 1.10
C THR A 52 -1.21 16.81 2.63
N ASN A 53 -2.39 16.89 3.26
CA ASN A 53 -2.58 17.39 4.63
C ASN A 53 -3.11 16.39 5.66
N SER A 54 -3.64 15.22 5.29
CA SER A 54 -3.68 14.12 6.27
C SER A 54 -2.32 13.49 6.28
N LYS A 55 -1.47 13.97 7.19
CA LYS A 55 -0.16 13.40 7.50
C LYS A 55 -0.37 11.95 7.96
N PHE A 56 -0.44 11.01 7.03
CA PHE A 56 -0.15 9.62 7.34
C PHE A 56 1.29 9.61 7.76
N ASP A 57 1.51 9.60 9.07
CA ASP A 57 2.85 9.57 9.61
C ASP A 57 3.37 8.15 9.45
N ASP A 58 4.07 7.91 8.34
CA ASP A 58 4.68 6.62 8.08
C ASP A 58 5.61 6.20 9.23
N PHE A 59 6.22 7.14 9.94
CA PHE A 59 7.07 6.85 11.08
C PHE A 59 6.28 6.37 12.30
N LEU A 60 5.04 6.80 12.49
CA LEU A 60 4.18 6.19 13.50
C LEU A 60 3.89 4.73 13.17
N LYS A 61 3.66 4.40 11.88
CA LYS A 61 3.47 3.00 11.44
C LYS A 61 4.71 2.15 11.75
N ILE A 62 5.90 2.70 11.48
CA ILE A 62 7.16 2.01 11.80
C ILE A 62 7.37 1.87 13.29
N GLN A 63 7.08 2.91 14.09
CA GLN A 63 7.16 2.82 15.56
C GLN A 63 6.22 1.76 16.11
N ASP A 64 5.00 1.63 15.58
CA ASP A 64 4.07 0.61 15.99
C ASP A 64 4.51 -0.79 15.54
N LEU A 65 5.12 -0.93 14.34
CA LEU A 65 5.77 -2.17 13.93
C LEU A 65 6.89 -2.59 14.90
N VAL A 66 7.78 -1.66 15.27
CA VAL A 66 8.88 -1.96 16.20
C VAL A 66 8.34 -2.47 17.53
N LYS A 67 7.30 -1.81 18.08
CA LYS A 67 6.64 -2.30 19.31
C LYS A 67 6.06 -3.70 19.14
N LEU A 68 5.47 -4.02 17.98
CA LEU A 68 4.95 -5.36 17.73
C LEU A 68 6.08 -6.39 17.69
N ILE A 69 7.19 -6.11 17.00
CA ILE A 69 8.36 -6.99 16.93
C ILE A 69 8.93 -7.27 18.33
N GLU A 70 9.03 -6.24 19.18
CA GLU A 70 9.63 -6.37 20.52
C GLU A 70 8.73 -7.08 21.55
N ASN A 71 7.41 -7.00 21.40
CA ASN A 71 6.47 -7.40 22.47
C ASN A 71 5.61 -8.62 22.13
N GLU A 72 5.39 -8.94 20.86
CA GLU A 72 4.52 -10.06 20.47
C GLU A 72 5.30 -11.38 20.41
N GLN A 73 4.77 -12.43 21.04
CA GLN A 73 5.37 -13.77 21.03
C GLN A 73 4.74 -14.71 20.01
N GLN A 74 3.69 -14.26 19.32
CA GLN A 74 2.98 -15.01 18.31
C GLN A 74 3.45 -14.63 16.90
N PRO A 75 3.30 -15.51 15.90
CA PRO A 75 3.60 -15.16 14.51
C PRO A 75 2.79 -13.94 14.06
N LEU A 76 3.45 -12.99 13.41
CA LEU A 76 2.84 -11.75 12.92
C LEU A 76 2.71 -11.78 11.40
N PHE A 77 1.61 -11.21 10.91
CA PHE A 77 1.47 -10.78 9.53
C PHE A 77 1.20 -9.28 9.53
N VAL A 78 2.15 -8.49 9.03
CA VAL A 78 2.05 -7.03 9.00
C VAL A 78 2.12 -6.54 7.56
N HIS A 79 1.15 -5.72 7.17
CA HIS A 79 1.12 -5.05 5.87
C HIS A 79 1.16 -3.54 6.10
N ILE A 80 2.24 -2.88 5.66
CA ILE A 80 2.44 -1.44 5.80
C ILE A 80 2.32 -0.79 4.42
N HIS A 81 1.41 0.16 4.31
CA HIS A 81 1.32 1.04 3.14
C HIS A 81 2.12 2.32 3.41
N TRP A 82 3.22 2.52 2.67
CA TRP A 82 4.09 3.70 2.76
C TRP A 82 3.57 4.84 1.88
N MET A 83 3.41 6.04 2.45
CA MET A 83 2.84 7.20 1.77
C MET A 83 3.89 8.26 1.39
N GLY A 84 5.14 8.17 1.85
CA GLY A 84 6.17 9.20 1.64
C GLY A 84 6.48 9.50 0.17
N THR A 85 6.25 8.57 -0.74
CA THR A 85 6.46 8.75 -2.18
C THR A 85 5.18 9.16 -2.94
N ASN A 86 4.08 9.37 -2.22
CA ASN A 86 2.78 9.71 -2.80
C ASN A 86 2.67 11.21 -3.13
N GLY A 87 1.88 11.52 -4.16
CA GLY A 87 1.55 12.89 -4.53
C GLY A 87 2.57 13.54 -5.47
N GLY A 88 2.33 14.82 -5.76
CA GLY A 88 3.15 15.61 -6.69
C GLY A 88 4.20 16.49 -6.02
N LEU A 89 4.22 16.60 -4.70
CA LEU A 89 5.22 17.33 -3.93
C LEU A 89 5.74 16.41 -2.81
N PHE A 90 7.02 16.45 -2.56
CA PHE A 90 7.69 15.53 -1.66
C PHE A 90 8.39 16.28 -0.53
N TYR A 91 8.29 15.73 0.69
CA TYR A 91 8.74 16.42 1.89
C TYR A 91 9.70 15.54 2.71
N PRO A 92 10.92 15.27 2.19
CA PRO A 92 11.88 14.42 2.89
C PRO A 92 12.34 15.09 4.18
N ARG A 93 12.62 14.30 5.22
CA ARG A 93 13.18 14.84 6.48
C ARG A 93 14.64 15.26 6.33
N GLU A 94 15.36 14.61 5.43
CA GLU A 94 16.75 14.92 5.06
C GLU A 94 16.86 15.12 3.55
N GLN A 95 17.44 16.24 3.12
CA GLN A 95 17.71 16.50 1.71
C GLN A 95 19.15 16.09 1.38
N PHE A 96 19.31 15.11 0.49
CA PHE A 96 20.60 14.67 -0.03
C PHE A 96 20.75 15.04 -1.51
N PHE A 97 19.82 14.57 -2.34
CA PHE A 97 19.76 14.88 -3.77
C PHE A 97 19.23 16.28 -4.01
N SER A 98 18.19 16.70 -3.28
CA SER A 98 17.63 18.06 -3.38
C SER A 98 18.39 19.11 -2.56
N ALA A 99 19.58 18.77 -2.05
CA ALA A 99 20.36 19.63 -1.16
C ALA A 99 20.60 21.03 -1.79
N GLY A 100 20.33 22.07 -0.99
CA GLY A 100 20.45 23.47 -1.43
C GLY A 100 19.20 24.03 -2.13
N THR A 101 18.17 23.21 -2.36
CA THR A 101 16.86 23.66 -2.87
C THR A 101 15.89 23.88 -1.71
N ASP A 102 15.16 25.00 -1.75
CA ASP A 102 14.10 25.28 -0.77
C ASP A 102 12.89 24.37 -1.01
N ILE A 103 12.61 23.50 -0.02
CA ILE A 103 11.51 22.52 -0.03
C ILE A 103 10.13 23.16 -0.23
N SER A 104 9.95 24.42 0.20
CA SER A 104 8.68 25.14 0.06
C SER A 104 8.43 25.64 -1.36
N ASN A 105 9.47 25.71 -2.18
CA ASN A 105 9.46 26.23 -3.56
C ASN A 105 9.79 25.14 -4.59
N GLN A 106 9.57 23.88 -4.26
CA GLN A 106 9.85 22.76 -5.16
C GLN A 106 8.91 22.76 -6.38
N ASN A 107 9.43 22.32 -7.52
CA ASN A 107 8.60 22.02 -8.69
C ASN A 107 7.82 20.72 -8.44
N PRO A 108 6.55 20.63 -8.90
CA PRO A 108 5.82 19.37 -8.89
C PRO A 108 6.59 18.26 -9.60
N TRP A 109 6.60 17.07 -8.99
CA TRP A 109 7.28 15.87 -9.49
C TRP A 109 8.79 16.06 -9.70
N SER A 110 9.44 16.86 -8.85
CA SER A 110 10.89 17.01 -8.88
C SER A 110 11.60 15.67 -8.62
N ALA A 111 12.51 15.28 -9.52
CA ALA A 111 13.27 14.04 -9.42
C ALA A 111 14.15 14.02 -8.16
N ASP A 112 14.87 15.10 -7.87
CA ASP A 112 15.78 15.16 -6.71
C ASP A 112 15.02 15.00 -5.39
N PHE A 113 13.84 15.63 -5.26
CA PHE A 113 13.01 15.48 -4.06
C PHE A 113 12.37 14.09 -3.98
N TYR A 114 12.03 13.47 -5.12
CA TYR A 114 11.55 12.09 -5.15
C TYR A 114 12.64 11.10 -4.75
N ASP A 115 13.87 11.28 -5.24
CA ASP A 115 15.03 10.45 -4.89
C ASP A 115 15.35 10.54 -3.40
N ASP A 116 15.17 11.71 -2.78
CA ASP A 116 15.26 11.86 -1.32
C ASP A 116 14.16 11.06 -0.58
N MET A 117 12.93 10.98 -1.10
CA MET A 117 11.89 10.11 -0.50
C MET A 117 12.19 8.63 -0.66
N ILE A 118 12.79 8.23 -1.79
CA ILE A 118 13.23 6.85 -2.01
C ILE A 118 14.38 6.51 -1.05
N LEU A 119 15.32 7.42 -0.84
CA LEU A 119 16.40 7.26 0.15
C LEU A 119 15.85 7.18 1.58
N GLU A 120 14.83 7.96 1.92
CA GLU A 120 14.16 7.89 3.22
C GLU A 120 13.45 6.54 3.41
N PHE A 121 12.79 6.02 2.38
CA PHE A 121 12.20 4.68 2.40
C PHE A 121 13.27 3.59 2.59
N ASP A 122 14.38 3.66 1.84
CA ASP A 122 15.50 2.72 1.93
C ASP A 122 16.11 2.68 3.35
N LYS A 123 16.42 3.85 3.93
CA LYS A 123 16.89 3.98 5.32
C LYS A 123 15.87 3.44 6.32
N THR A 124 14.57 3.61 6.03
CA THR A 124 13.51 3.09 6.90
C THR A 124 13.46 1.57 6.87
N ILE A 125 13.60 0.95 5.70
CA ILE A 125 13.71 -0.51 5.57
C ILE A 125 14.96 -1.01 6.30
N GLN A 126 16.10 -0.32 6.16
CA GLN A 126 17.31 -0.64 6.93
C GLN A 126 17.01 -0.69 8.43
N GLY A 127 16.35 0.34 8.98
CA GLY A 127 16.00 0.36 10.41
C GLY A 127 15.07 -0.78 10.84
N ILE A 128 14.15 -1.24 9.97
CA ILE A 128 13.32 -2.42 10.26
C ILE A 128 14.17 -3.69 10.30
N VAL A 129 15.10 -3.86 9.34
CA VAL A 129 16.01 -5.01 9.30
C VAL A 129 16.91 -5.01 10.53
N ASP A 130 17.49 -3.86 10.91
CA ASP A 130 18.33 -3.72 12.10
C ASP A 130 17.57 -4.17 13.37
N VAL A 131 16.31 -3.73 13.54
CA VAL A 131 15.47 -4.16 14.67
C VAL A 131 15.18 -5.67 14.65
N LEU A 132 14.96 -6.26 13.47
CA LEU A 132 14.77 -7.71 13.35
C LEU A 132 16.03 -8.48 13.74
N GLU A 133 17.21 -8.03 13.28
CA GLU A 133 18.52 -8.62 13.63
C GLU A 133 18.80 -8.51 15.14
N GLU A 134 18.58 -7.32 15.74
CA GLU A 134 18.76 -7.09 17.18
C GLU A 134 17.88 -8.00 18.04
N ASN A 135 16.69 -8.35 17.55
CA ASN A 135 15.74 -9.25 18.21
C ASN A 135 15.89 -10.72 17.78
N ASN A 136 16.89 -11.08 16.96
CA ASN A 136 17.11 -12.41 16.40
C ASN A 136 15.86 -12.97 15.67
N GLN A 137 15.14 -12.11 14.95
CA GLN A 137 13.94 -12.43 14.18
C GLN A 137 14.18 -12.41 12.67
N ASP A 138 15.34 -11.93 12.21
CA ASP A 138 15.73 -11.84 10.79
C ASP A 138 15.62 -13.20 10.08
N ASP A 139 16.19 -14.24 10.68
CA ASP A 139 16.20 -15.61 10.14
C ASP A 139 14.84 -16.33 10.23
N ASN A 140 13.81 -15.66 10.74
CA ASN A 140 12.44 -16.17 10.83
C ASN A 140 11.40 -15.19 10.27
N THR A 141 11.84 -14.19 9.50
CA THR A 141 10.97 -13.16 8.92
C THR A 141 11.03 -13.18 7.40
N ILE A 142 9.86 -13.12 6.76
CA ILE A 142 9.75 -12.89 5.32
C ILE A 142 9.46 -11.40 5.11
N ILE A 143 10.27 -10.73 4.29
CA ILE A 143 10.03 -9.34 3.91
C ILE A 143 9.67 -9.29 2.43
N ALA A 144 8.50 -8.76 2.12
CA ALA A 144 8.07 -8.49 0.74
C ALA A 144 7.96 -6.98 0.54
N ILE A 145 8.77 -6.44 -0.37
CA ILE A 145 8.77 -5.02 -0.73
C ILE A 145 8.27 -4.89 -2.16
N GLY A 146 7.21 -4.11 -2.34
CA GLY A 146 6.63 -3.85 -3.65
C GLY A 146 6.07 -2.44 -3.75
N SER A 147 5.59 -2.11 -4.94
CA SER A 147 4.85 -0.87 -5.20
C SER A 147 3.48 -1.21 -5.77
N ASP A 148 2.50 -0.40 -5.42
CA ASP A 148 1.12 -0.50 -5.88
C ASP A 148 0.96 0.02 -7.32
N HIS A 149 1.59 1.14 -7.66
CA HIS A 149 1.57 1.75 -8.99
C HIS A 149 2.80 2.62 -9.29
N GLY A 150 3.00 2.96 -10.57
CA GLY A 150 4.05 3.90 -10.98
C GLY A 150 3.69 5.34 -10.60
N GLN A 151 4.67 6.25 -10.64
CA GLN A 151 4.42 7.69 -10.47
C GLN A 151 3.30 8.17 -11.40
N LYS A 152 2.54 9.19 -10.95
CA LYS A 152 1.37 9.74 -11.67
C LYS A 152 0.31 8.70 -11.98
N TRP A 153 0.11 7.74 -11.06
CA TRP A 153 -0.88 6.66 -11.15
C TRP A 153 -0.72 5.78 -12.39
N VAL A 154 0.47 5.76 -12.99
CA VAL A 154 0.67 5.02 -14.24
C VAL A 154 0.70 3.52 -13.94
N ALA A 155 -0.30 2.81 -14.47
CA ALA A 155 -0.49 1.39 -14.23
C ALA A 155 0.32 0.49 -15.20
N ASN A 156 0.97 1.05 -16.22
CA ASN A 156 1.71 0.30 -17.25
C ASN A 156 3.25 0.35 -17.09
N LYS A 157 3.74 0.74 -15.91
CA LYS A 157 5.18 0.74 -15.59
C LYS A 157 5.59 -0.53 -14.85
N ARG A 158 6.85 -0.93 -15.05
CA ARG A 158 7.48 -1.97 -14.25
C ARG A 158 7.70 -1.43 -12.84
N LEU A 159 7.25 -2.20 -11.85
CA LEU A 159 7.38 -1.86 -10.44
C LEU A 159 8.49 -2.71 -9.79
N PRO A 160 9.14 -2.21 -8.73
CA PRO A 160 10.01 -3.04 -7.91
C PRO A 160 9.17 -4.10 -7.20
N LEU A 161 9.71 -5.32 -7.12
CA LEU A 161 9.20 -6.39 -6.27
C LEU A 161 10.39 -7.20 -5.77
N ILE A 162 10.56 -7.24 -4.45
CA ILE A 162 11.67 -7.90 -3.77
C ILE A 162 11.08 -8.78 -2.69
N PHE A 163 11.53 -10.03 -2.62
CA PHE A 163 11.31 -10.92 -1.48
C PHE A 163 12.64 -11.19 -0.81
N HIS A 164 12.67 -11.03 0.51
CA HIS A 164 13.69 -11.56 1.38
C HIS A 164 13.08 -12.73 2.14
N PHE A 165 13.53 -13.95 1.81
CA PHE A 165 13.18 -15.14 2.55
C PHE A 165 14.28 -15.46 3.58
N PRO A 166 13.90 -16.04 4.74
CA PRO A 166 14.83 -16.55 5.73
C PRO A 166 16.04 -17.29 5.14
N LYS A 167 17.22 -17.07 5.72
CA LYS A 167 18.47 -17.77 5.35
C LYS A 167 18.90 -17.62 3.90
N GLY A 168 18.34 -16.64 3.16
CA GLY A 168 18.61 -16.44 1.74
C GLY A 168 18.03 -17.55 0.86
N GLU A 169 17.00 -18.27 1.31
CA GLU A 169 16.31 -19.24 0.47
C GLU A 169 15.73 -18.58 -0.79
N TYR A 170 15.73 -19.31 -1.90
CA TYR A 170 15.24 -18.81 -3.20
C TYR A 170 15.91 -17.53 -3.72
N ALA A 171 17.12 -17.19 -3.26
CA ALA A 171 17.88 -16.04 -3.74
C ALA A 171 18.15 -16.14 -5.26
N ALA A 172 17.45 -15.32 -6.04
CA ALA A 172 17.58 -15.24 -7.48
C ALA A 172 17.08 -13.90 -8.02
N GLN A 173 17.64 -13.47 -9.15
CA GLN A 173 17.03 -12.42 -9.96
C GLN A 173 16.13 -13.07 -11.01
N LEU A 174 14.82 -12.87 -10.88
CA LEU A 174 13.85 -13.37 -11.86
C LEU A 174 13.73 -12.38 -13.03
N SER A 175 14.01 -12.84 -14.24
CA SER A 175 13.82 -12.06 -15.48
C SER A 175 12.41 -12.17 -16.05
N LYS A 176 11.61 -13.11 -15.54
CA LYS A 176 10.23 -13.38 -15.96
C LYS A 176 9.27 -12.31 -15.42
N ASN A 177 8.14 -12.15 -16.09
CA ASN A 177 7.08 -11.25 -15.62
C ASN A 177 6.45 -11.78 -14.33
N GLY A 178 6.27 -10.90 -13.35
CA GLY A 178 5.46 -11.11 -12.16
C GLY A 178 4.48 -9.94 -11.98
N GLN A 179 3.43 -10.15 -11.20
CA GLN A 179 2.38 -9.17 -10.93
C GLN A 179 2.12 -9.07 -9.42
N ASN A 180 1.51 -7.97 -8.96
CA ASN A 180 1.15 -7.82 -7.54
C ASN A 180 0.21 -8.94 -7.05
N ILE A 181 -0.63 -9.50 -7.93
CA ILE A 181 -1.49 -10.67 -7.61
C ILE A 181 -0.68 -11.94 -7.32
N ASP A 182 0.58 -12.01 -7.72
CA ASP A 182 1.46 -13.16 -7.49
C ASP A 182 2.08 -13.15 -6.08
N ILE A 183 2.02 -12.03 -5.36
CA ILE A 183 2.61 -11.89 -4.02
C ILE A 183 1.97 -12.88 -3.04
N ALA A 184 0.64 -12.89 -2.92
CA ALA A 184 -0.05 -13.75 -1.97
C ALA A 184 0.18 -15.25 -2.25
N PRO A 185 0.00 -15.76 -3.49
CA PRO A 185 0.35 -17.15 -3.81
C PRO A 185 1.82 -17.51 -3.54
N THR A 186 2.76 -16.58 -3.76
CA THR A 186 4.18 -16.79 -3.46
C THR A 186 4.42 -16.99 -1.97
N LEU A 187 3.82 -16.15 -1.12
CA LEU A 187 3.91 -16.28 0.34
C LEU A 187 3.27 -17.58 0.85
N LEU A 188 2.09 -17.94 0.34
CA LEU A 188 1.42 -19.18 0.72
C LEU A 188 2.23 -20.42 0.33
N ASP A 189 2.80 -20.43 -0.89
CA ASP A 189 3.66 -21.51 -1.38
C ASP A 189 4.92 -21.67 -0.51
N TYR A 190 5.57 -20.55 -0.15
CA TYR A 190 6.72 -20.57 0.75
C TYR A 190 6.38 -21.15 2.13
N LEU A 191 5.22 -20.78 2.69
CA LEU A 191 4.74 -21.24 3.99
C LEU A 191 4.19 -22.68 3.95
N GLY A 192 4.14 -23.34 2.78
CA GLY A 192 3.54 -24.66 2.62
C GLY A 192 2.02 -24.67 2.83
N ILE A 193 1.35 -23.52 2.69
CA ILE A 193 -0.09 -23.37 2.82
C ILE A 193 -0.74 -23.58 1.44
N ASN A 194 -1.84 -24.33 1.39
CA ASN A 194 -2.59 -24.53 0.16
C ASN A 194 -3.06 -23.19 -0.42
N ILE A 195 -2.66 -22.92 -1.66
CA ILE A 195 -3.13 -21.74 -2.41
C ILE A 195 -4.61 -21.98 -2.79
N PRO A 196 -5.53 -21.09 -2.39
CA PRO A 196 -6.94 -21.23 -2.74
C PRO A 196 -7.17 -21.15 -4.26
N GLU A 197 -8.13 -21.93 -4.78
CA GLU A 197 -8.44 -22.00 -6.21
C GLU A 197 -8.90 -20.66 -6.83
N TRP A 198 -9.40 -19.73 -6.01
CA TRP A 198 -9.84 -18.41 -6.46
C TRP A 198 -8.70 -17.41 -6.68
N MET A 199 -7.47 -17.74 -6.26
CA MET A 199 -6.30 -16.88 -6.50
C MET A 199 -5.79 -17.09 -7.92
N ASP A 200 -5.96 -16.06 -8.77
CA ASP A 200 -5.43 -16.07 -10.15
C ASP A 200 -3.91 -15.87 -10.23
N GLY A 201 -3.29 -15.42 -9.14
CA GLY A 201 -1.84 -15.25 -9.08
C GLY A 201 -1.10 -16.59 -9.07
N ILE A 202 0.17 -16.57 -9.46
CA ILE A 202 1.02 -17.75 -9.54
C ILE A 202 2.24 -17.50 -8.68
N SER A 203 2.56 -18.45 -7.80
CA SER A 203 3.78 -18.38 -6.99
C SER A 203 5.03 -18.17 -7.86
N LEU A 204 5.83 -17.17 -7.50
CA LEU A 204 7.08 -16.83 -8.17
C LEU A 204 8.23 -17.79 -7.82
N LEU A 205 8.05 -18.68 -6.84
CA LEU A 205 9.03 -19.69 -6.46
C LEU A 205 9.09 -20.86 -7.43
N LYS A 206 8.03 -21.07 -8.21
CA LYS A 206 7.93 -22.17 -9.16
C LYS A 206 8.49 -21.75 -10.52
N GLU A 207 9.27 -22.63 -11.14
CA GLU A 207 9.63 -22.45 -12.54
C GLU A 207 8.39 -22.52 -13.43
N ASN A 208 7.95 -21.35 -13.91
CA ASN A 208 6.97 -21.28 -14.97
C ASN A 208 7.67 -21.05 -16.31
N ASN A 209 7.52 -21.97 -17.27
CA ASN A 209 8.16 -21.89 -18.58
C ASN A 209 7.41 -21.00 -19.59
N ASN A 210 6.28 -20.42 -19.20
CA ASN A 210 5.48 -19.57 -20.08
C ASN A 210 5.66 -18.09 -19.76
N GLN A 211 5.90 -17.28 -20.80
CA GLN A 211 5.76 -15.83 -20.71
C GLN A 211 4.28 -15.50 -20.48
N ARG A 212 3.92 -15.22 -19.22
CA ARG A 212 2.57 -14.82 -18.83
C ARG A 212 2.29 -13.39 -19.32
N LEU A 213 1.10 -13.18 -19.87
CA LEU A 213 0.58 -11.85 -20.13
C LEU A 213 0.40 -11.09 -18.82
N VAL A 214 0.93 -9.88 -18.76
CA VAL A 214 0.70 -8.95 -17.65
C VAL A 214 -0.55 -8.15 -17.97
N PHE A 215 -1.48 -8.12 -17.02
CA PHE A 215 -2.67 -7.30 -17.10
C PHE A 215 -2.57 -6.16 -16.10
N SER A 216 -3.02 -4.99 -16.52
CA SER A 216 -3.17 -3.82 -15.68
C SER A 216 -4.50 -3.15 -16.00
N LEU A 217 -5.15 -2.63 -14.97
CA LEU A 217 -6.43 -1.93 -15.08
C LEU A 217 -6.23 -0.54 -14.52
N ASP A 218 -6.65 0.46 -15.29
CA ASP A 218 -6.53 1.86 -14.92
C ASP A 218 -7.87 2.57 -15.12
N VAL A 219 -8.08 3.65 -14.38
CA VAL A 219 -9.23 4.55 -14.57
C VAL A 219 -8.85 5.52 -15.69
N LYS A 220 -9.73 5.68 -16.69
CA LYS A 220 -9.43 6.40 -17.95
C LYS A 220 -8.53 7.65 -17.77
N PRO A 221 -7.43 7.79 -18.54
CA PRO A 221 -6.44 8.87 -18.36
C PRO A 221 -6.98 10.28 -18.65
N GLU A 222 -8.11 10.42 -19.34
CA GLU A 222 -8.80 11.71 -19.53
C GLU A 222 -9.25 12.34 -18.20
N LEU A 223 -9.38 11.54 -17.13
CA LEU A 223 -9.68 11.98 -15.76
C LEU A 223 -8.42 12.31 -14.93
N ALA A 224 -7.23 12.00 -15.45
CA ALA A 224 -5.93 12.15 -14.80
C ALA A 224 -4.97 13.04 -15.59
N GLN A 225 -5.47 13.81 -16.57
CA GLN A 225 -4.63 14.78 -17.29
C GLN A 225 -4.21 15.91 -16.35
N ASN A 226 -2.89 16.13 -16.28
CA ASN A 226 -2.15 17.15 -15.51
C ASN A 226 -1.72 16.80 -14.08
N GLY A 227 -1.82 15.55 -13.64
CA GLY A 227 -1.28 15.18 -12.33
C GLY A 227 -2.14 15.65 -11.16
N ASP A 228 -3.32 16.21 -11.44
CA ASP A 228 -4.33 16.60 -10.47
C ASP A 228 -5.62 15.84 -10.77
N ILE A 229 -6.03 14.98 -9.84
CA ILE A 229 -7.36 14.35 -9.90
C ILE A 229 -8.45 15.37 -9.43
N GLU A 230 -8.08 16.63 -9.09
CA GLU A 230 -9.01 17.70 -8.68
C GLU A 230 -10.14 17.99 -9.68
N ASN A 231 -9.96 17.69 -10.97
CA ASN A 231 -10.99 17.89 -11.99
C ASN A 231 -12.08 16.79 -12.03
N THR A 232 -12.02 15.79 -11.16
CA THR A 232 -13.08 14.76 -11.08
C THR A 232 -14.38 15.23 -10.44
N LYS A 233 -14.43 16.44 -9.86
CA LYS A 233 -15.66 17.02 -9.26
C LYS A 233 -16.81 17.24 -10.26
N ASN A 234 -16.56 17.24 -11.57
CA ASN A 234 -17.56 17.49 -12.61
C ASN A 234 -17.83 16.30 -13.54
N VAL A 235 -17.44 15.09 -13.14
CA VAL A 235 -17.68 13.90 -13.97
C VAL A 235 -19.03 13.31 -13.58
N GLU A 236 -20.06 13.58 -14.38
CA GLU A 236 -21.32 12.84 -14.29
C GLU A 236 -21.06 11.37 -14.66
N TYR A 237 -20.95 10.52 -13.65
CA TYR A 237 -20.88 9.08 -13.82
C TYR A 237 -22.23 8.57 -14.36
N THR A 238 -22.30 8.34 -15.67
CA THR A 238 -23.44 7.64 -16.29
C THR A 238 -23.04 6.19 -16.64
N PRO A 239 -23.87 5.19 -16.29
CA PRO A 239 -23.63 3.81 -16.71
C PRO A 239 -23.54 3.68 -18.24
N PRO A 240 -22.76 2.73 -18.79
CA PRO A 240 -21.95 1.71 -18.11
C PRO A 240 -20.47 2.10 -17.94
N PHE A 241 -19.81 1.56 -16.91
CA PHE A 241 -18.36 1.71 -16.72
C PHE A 241 -17.61 0.99 -17.84
N PHE A 242 -16.84 1.74 -18.65
CA PHE A 242 -16.05 1.16 -19.73
C PHE A 242 -14.67 0.75 -19.22
N PHE A 243 -14.38 -0.55 -19.28
CA PHE A 243 -13.04 -1.11 -19.06
C PHE A 243 -12.18 -0.89 -20.31
N SER A 244 -10.99 -0.32 -20.14
CA SER A 244 -9.99 -0.19 -21.19
C SER A 244 -8.92 -1.26 -21.00
N LEU A 245 -8.86 -2.24 -21.91
CA LEU A 245 -7.73 -3.16 -22.03
C LEU A 245 -6.73 -2.54 -23.01
N GLU A 246 -5.70 -1.87 -22.50
CA GLU A 246 -4.58 -1.48 -23.35
C GLU A 246 -3.52 -2.59 -23.35
N ARG A 247 -3.14 -3.01 -24.56
CA ARG A 247 -2.01 -3.88 -24.79
C ARG A 247 -0.79 -2.98 -24.98
N SER A 248 0.12 -2.94 -24.02
CA SER A 248 1.40 -2.24 -24.21
C SER A 248 2.17 -2.87 -25.39
N PRO A 249 2.76 -2.07 -26.29
CA PRO A 249 3.59 -2.54 -27.41
C PRO A 249 4.91 -3.16 -26.95
#